data_AF-A0A2E4JSM1-F1
#
_entry.id   AF-A0A2E4JSM1-F1
#
_cell.length_a   1.000
_cell.length_b   1.000
_cell.length_c   1.000
_cell.angle_alpha   90.00
_cell.angle_beta   90.00
_cell.angle_gamma   90.00
#
_symmetry.space_group_name_H-M   'P 1'
#
loop_
_entity.id
_entity.type
_entity.pdbx_description
1 polymer ?
#
loop_
_entity_poly.entity_id
_entity_poly.type
_entity_poly.pdbx_seq_one_letter_code
_entity_poly.pdbx_strand_id
1 'polypeptide(L)'
;MLTDSTSIKIDFLESLGCFEKGHKGQTLLEHLLGTKEILKKWEAPEYLQDAGLFHSVYGTSVFLHQSTDDRVKVRELIGEQAEEIVFMFCSLPHPRTTNIGDLEESQLKKDLQLLDFANKENQTVVTMNRLDYYKDV
;
A
#
# COMPACT_ATOMS: atom_id res chain seq x y z
N MET A 1 2.51 27.01 10.22
CA MET A 1 3.17 26.14 9.22
C MET A 1 2.09 25.29 8.61
N LEU A 2 1.96 25.28 7.27
CA LEU A 2 1.07 24.34 6.59
C LEU A 2 1.70 22.96 6.76
N THR A 3 1.12 22.12 7.60
CA THR A 3 1.48 20.71 7.66
C THR A 3 1.14 20.08 6.32
N ASP A 4 2.14 19.54 5.62
CA ASP A 4 1.95 18.78 4.39
C ASP A 4 0.97 17.62 4.68
N SER A 5 -0.08 17.50 3.87
CA SER A 5 -1.07 16.41 3.96
C SER A 5 -0.40 15.03 3.96
N THR A 6 0.75 14.91 3.27
CA THR A 6 1.57 13.69 3.27
C THR A 6 2.21 13.43 4.64
N SER A 7 2.75 14.46 5.30
CA SER A 7 3.36 14.29 6.63
C SER A 7 2.35 13.80 7.67
N ILE A 8 1.13 14.35 7.68
CA ILE A 8 0.07 13.89 8.62
C ILE A 8 -0.25 12.40 8.41
N LYS A 9 -0.29 11.94 7.16
CA LYS A 9 -0.54 10.53 6.82
C LYS A 9 0.60 9.63 7.29
N ILE A 10 1.85 10.08 7.14
CA ILE A 10 3.04 9.35 7.60
C ILE A 10 3.05 9.27 9.14
N ASP A 11 2.86 10.40 9.82
CA ASP A 11 2.81 10.45 11.29
C ASP A 11 1.73 9.52 11.84
N PHE A 12 0.58 9.44 11.17
CA PHE A 12 -0.47 8.50 11.52
C PHE A 12 0.00 7.04 11.38
N LEU A 13 0.64 6.67 10.28
CA LEU A 13 1.16 5.31 10.07
C LEU A 13 2.27 4.94 11.06
N GLU A 14 3.15 5.88 11.39
CA GLU A 14 4.16 5.73 12.44
C GLU A 14 3.50 5.48 13.80
N SER A 15 2.45 6.23 14.14
CA SER A 15 1.70 6.03 15.39
C SER A 15 1.02 4.65 15.48
N LEU A 16 0.77 3.99 14.35
CA LEU A 16 0.27 2.62 14.27
C LEU A 16 1.38 1.55 14.32
N GLY A 17 2.65 1.94 14.47
CA GLY A 17 3.78 1.03 14.54
C GLY A 17 4.28 0.52 13.18
N CYS A 18 3.93 1.19 12.08
CA CYS A 18 4.32 0.74 10.73
C CYS A 18 5.84 0.85 10.50
N PHE A 19 6.54 1.72 11.22
CA PHE A 19 7.99 1.87 11.12
C PHE A 19 8.73 0.72 11.81
N GLU A 20 8.19 0.17 12.89
CA GLU A 20 8.79 -0.92 13.65
C GLU A 20 8.48 -2.29 13.04
N LYS A 21 7.42 -2.38 12.23
CA LYS A 21 6.97 -3.64 11.67
C LYS A 21 7.79 -4.05 10.45
N GLY A 22 8.50 -5.18 10.53
CA GLY A 22 9.22 -5.74 9.38
C GLY A 22 8.30 -6.25 8.25
N HIS A 23 8.69 -5.96 7.00
CA HIS A 23 8.07 -6.41 5.76
C HIS A 23 9.14 -6.70 4.68
N LYS A 24 9.39 -7.98 4.38
CA LYS A 24 10.32 -8.43 3.30
C LYS A 24 11.70 -7.76 3.30
N GLY A 25 12.30 -7.54 4.47
CA GLY A 25 13.67 -7.00 4.60
C GLY A 25 13.75 -5.47 4.71
N GLN A 26 12.61 -4.78 4.69
CA GLN A 26 12.44 -3.38 5.05
C GLN A 26 11.34 -3.26 6.12
N THR A 27 11.01 -2.05 6.55
CA THR A 27 9.85 -1.76 7.41
C THR A 27 8.56 -1.71 6.58
N LEU A 28 7.40 -1.86 7.23
CA LEU A 28 6.10 -1.72 6.58
C LEU A 28 5.93 -0.29 6.07
N LEU A 29 6.36 0.72 6.83
CA LEU A 29 6.29 2.11 6.40
C LEU A 29 7.13 2.37 5.14
N GLU A 30 8.35 1.85 5.06
CA GLU A 30 9.19 1.95 3.85
C GLU A 30 8.51 1.27 2.65
N HIS A 31 7.87 0.11 2.86
CA HIS A 31 7.11 -0.57 1.80
C HIS A 31 5.92 0.28 1.31
N LEU A 32 5.16 0.87 2.23
CA LEU A 32 4.01 1.71 1.91
C LEU A 32 4.44 2.97 1.15
N LEU A 33 5.51 3.64 1.59
CA LEU A 33 6.09 4.80 0.91
C LEU A 33 6.61 4.45 -0.48
N GLY A 34 7.34 3.33 -0.64
CA GLY A 34 7.83 2.88 -1.93
C GLY A 34 6.70 2.60 -2.93
N THR A 35 5.59 2.01 -2.46
CA THR A 35 4.39 1.77 -3.28
C THR A 35 3.73 3.09 -3.71
N LYS A 36 3.59 4.06 -2.80
CA LYS A 36 3.10 5.41 -3.12
C LYS A 36 3.96 6.09 -4.18
N GLU A 37 5.28 6.04 -4.03
CA GLU A 37 6.21 6.70 -4.95
C GLU A 37 6.22 6.06 -6.34
N ILE A 38 6.03 4.75 -6.46
CA ILE A 38 5.85 4.09 -7.77
C ILE A 38 4.58 4.58 -8.45
N LEU A 39 3.45 4.61 -7.74
CA LEU A 39 2.18 5.12 -8.27
C LEU A 39 2.29 6.59 -8.70
N LYS A 40 2.98 7.41 -7.92
CA LYS A 40 3.27 8.80 -8.25
C LYS A 40 4.11 8.94 -9.53
N LYS A 41 5.16 8.11 -9.70
CA LYS A 41 5.98 8.07 -10.92
C LYS A 41 5.19 7.64 -12.15
N TRP A 42 4.16 6.82 -11.98
CA TRP A 42 3.22 6.45 -13.03
C TRP A 42 2.11 7.48 -13.26
N GLU A 43 2.20 8.65 -12.63
CA GLU A 43 1.22 9.74 -12.74
C GLU A 43 -0.20 9.30 -12.31
N ALA A 44 -0.29 8.32 -11.41
CA ALA A 44 -1.56 7.89 -10.84
C ALA A 44 -2.22 9.04 -10.07
N PRO A 45 -3.56 9.12 -10.04
CA PRO A 45 -4.26 10.17 -9.30
C PRO A 45 -3.96 10.11 -7.79
N GLU A 46 -4.01 11.25 -7.10
CA GLU A 46 -3.62 11.37 -5.68
C GLU A 46 -4.34 10.38 -4.76
N TYR A 47 -5.63 10.13 -4.98
CA TYR A 47 -6.40 9.16 -4.18
C TYR A 47 -5.82 7.74 -4.27
N LEU A 48 -5.24 7.36 -5.42
CA LEU A 48 -4.64 6.05 -5.62
C LEU A 48 -3.22 6.00 -5.03
N GLN A 49 -2.47 7.10 -5.09
CA GLN A 49 -1.21 7.22 -4.36
C GLN A 49 -1.43 7.08 -2.85
N ASP A 50 -2.48 7.71 -2.31
CA ASP A 50 -2.88 7.56 -0.91
C ASP A 50 -3.37 6.15 -0.60
N ALA A 51 -4.12 5.51 -1.49
CA ALA A 51 -4.46 4.10 -1.34
C ALA A 51 -3.19 3.23 -1.29
N GLY A 52 -2.18 3.52 -2.11
CA GLY A 52 -0.87 2.86 -2.06
C GLY A 52 -0.15 3.03 -0.73
N LEU A 53 -0.24 4.21 -0.11
CA LEU A 53 0.33 4.49 1.20
C LEU A 53 -0.38 3.72 2.33
N PHE A 54 -1.62 3.26 2.12
CA PHE A 54 -2.44 2.59 3.15
C PHE A 54 -2.81 1.14 2.83
N HIS A 55 -2.40 0.59 1.68
CA HIS A 55 -2.95 -0.65 1.10
C HIS A 55 -2.82 -1.93 1.94
N SER A 56 -2.11 -1.91 3.07
CA SER A 56 -1.92 -3.06 3.95
C SER A 56 -2.30 -2.79 5.42
N VAL A 57 -2.89 -1.63 5.75
CA VAL A 57 -3.15 -1.23 7.16
C VAL A 57 -4.20 -2.09 7.86
N TYR A 58 -5.12 -2.71 7.11
CA TYR A 58 -6.13 -3.62 7.66
C TYR A 58 -5.65 -5.08 7.73
N GLY A 59 -4.39 -5.34 7.39
CA GLY A 59 -3.92 -6.68 7.08
C GLY A 59 -4.48 -7.19 5.75
N THR A 60 -3.90 -8.27 5.24
CA THR A 60 -4.31 -8.91 3.99
C THR A 60 -4.28 -10.43 4.13
N SER A 61 -4.83 -11.15 3.17
CA SER A 61 -4.81 -12.63 3.16
C SER A 61 -3.40 -13.25 3.20
N VAL A 62 -2.35 -12.49 2.84
CA VAL A 62 -0.95 -12.93 2.85
C VAL A 62 -0.08 -12.21 3.89
N PHE A 63 -0.54 -11.06 4.39
CA PHE A 63 0.13 -10.27 5.42
C PHE A 63 -0.86 -10.03 6.55
N LEU A 64 -0.88 -10.95 7.52
CA LEU A 64 -1.92 -11.00 8.57
C LEU A 64 -1.80 -9.89 9.62
N HIS A 65 -0.73 -9.08 9.58
CA HIS A 65 -0.58 -7.99 10.53
C HIS A 65 -1.52 -6.84 10.14
N GLN A 66 -2.43 -6.54 11.07
CA GLN A 66 -3.37 -5.44 11.00
C GLN A 66 -2.84 -4.30 11.87
N SER A 67 -2.61 -3.14 11.26
CA SER A 67 -2.18 -1.91 11.93
C SER A 67 -3.35 -1.17 12.56
N THR A 68 -4.55 -1.28 11.98
CA THR A 68 -5.80 -0.72 12.52
C THR A 68 -7.03 -1.45 11.93
N ASP A 69 -8.19 -1.39 12.58
CA ASP A 69 -9.52 -1.67 12.01
C ASP A 69 -10.39 -0.42 11.85
N ASP A 70 -9.90 0.75 12.26
CA ASP A 70 -10.67 2.00 12.24
C ASP A 70 -10.77 2.58 10.83
N ARG A 71 -11.69 2.02 10.05
CA ARG A 71 -11.97 2.46 8.68
C ARG A 71 -12.47 3.89 8.60
N VAL A 72 -13.19 4.37 9.62
CA VAL A 72 -13.70 5.74 9.65
C VAL A 72 -12.53 6.70 9.72
N LYS A 73 -11.57 6.44 10.62
CA LYS A 73 -10.39 7.29 10.76
C LYS A 73 -9.52 7.31 9.52
N VAL A 74 -9.32 6.14 8.89
CA VAL A 74 -8.58 6.06 7.62
C VAL A 74 -9.33 6.85 6.54
N ARG A 75 -10.65 6.68 6.41
CA ARG A 75 -11.46 7.40 5.42
C ARG A 75 -11.40 8.92 5.58
N GLU A 76 -11.46 9.42 6.82
CA GLU A 76 -11.31 10.86 7.11
C GLU A 76 -9.96 11.40 6.64
N LEU A 77 -8.93 10.56 6.64
CA LEU A 77 -7.55 10.96 6.37
C LEU A 77 -7.17 10.88 4.89
N ILE A 78 -7.65 9.86 4.17
CA ILE A 78 -7.30 9.62 2.75
C ILE A 78 -8.46 9.84 1.77
N GLY A 79 -9.66 10.10 2.27
CA GLY A 79 -10.87 10.24 1.48
C GLY A 79 -11.56 8.90 1.20
N GLU A 80 -12.85 8.99 0.84
CA GLU A 80 -13.73 7.83 0.61
C GLU A 80 -13.22 6.89 -0.48
N GLN A 81 -12.87 7.45 -1.65
CA GLN A 81 -12.42 6.65 -2.79
C GLN A 81 -11.12 5.89 -2.49
N ALA A 82 -10.14 6.54 -1.84
CA ALA A 82 -8.89 5.89 -1.49
C ALA A 82 -9.12 4.78 -0.45
N GLU A 83 -9.96 5.03 0.55
CA GLU A 83 -10.27 4.05 1.59
C GLU A 83 -11.03 2.83 1.04
N GLU A 84 -11.93 3.03 0.08
CA GLU A 84 -12.62 1.92 -0.61
C GLU A 84 -11.60 1.01 -1.31
N ILE A 85 -10.64 1.58 -2.03
CA ILE A 85 -9.57 0.83 -2.70
C ILE A 85 -8.74 0.04 -1.68
N VAL A 86 -8.34 0.69 -0.57
CA VAL A 86 -7.57 0.04 0.52
C VAL A 86 -8.35 -1.14 1.11
N PHE A 87 -9.63 -0.93 1.43
CA PHE A 87 -10.48 -1.96 2.00
C PHE A 87 -10.62 -3.16 1.06
N MET A 88 -10.89 -2.91 -0.23
CA MET A 88 -11.00 -3.96 -1.22
C MET A 88 -9.68 -4.70 -1.43
N PHE A 89 -8.55 -3.99 -1.51
CA PHE A 89 -7.24 -4.58 -1.67
C PHE A 89 -6.87 -5.52 -0.50
N CYS A 90 -7.20 -5.12 0.73
CA CYS A 90 -7.00 -5.90 1.95
C CYS A 90 -7.90 -7.14 2.00
N SER A 91 -9.16 -7.00 1.59
CA SER A 91 -10.20 -8.03 1.72
C SER A 91 -10.16 -9.10 0.63
N LEU A 92 -9.56 -8.81 -0.53
CA LEU A 92 -9.48 -9.77 -1.63
C LEU A 92 -8.59 -10.99 -1.26
N PRO A 93 -9.07 -12.22 -1.49
CA PRO A 93 -8.30 -13.42 -1.17
C PRO A 93 -7.10 -13.60 -2.09
N HIS A 94 -6.17 -14.47 -1.69
CA HIS A 94 -5.11 -14.93 -2.55
C HIS A 94 -5.65 -15.95 -3.58
N PRO A 95 -5.22 -15.93 -4.86
CA PRO A 95 -4.29 -14.97 -5.48
C PRO A 95 -4.98 -13.65 -5.85
N ARG A 96 -4.50 -12.54 -5.29
CA ARG A 96 -5.14 -11.22 -5.42
C ARG A 96 -5.31 -10.80 -6.88
N THR A 97 -4.30 -11.01 -7.71
CA THR A 97 -4.30 -10.62 -9.13
C THR A 97 -5.42 -11.28 -9.92
N THR A 98 -5.66 -12.57 -9.69
CA THR A 98 -6.77 -13.29 -10.31
C THR A 98 -8.09 -12.75 -9.82
N ASN A 99 -8.26 -12.61 -8.50
CA ASN A 99 -9.50 -12.09 -7.93
C ASN A 99 -9.82 -10.65 -8.35
N ILE A 100 -8.81 -9.81 -8.59
CA ILE A 100 -9.00 -8.48 -9.21
C ILE A 100 -9.44 -8.62 -10.68
N GLY A 101 -8.81 -9.54 -11.43
CA GLY A 101 -9.14 -9.81 -12.83
C GLY A 101 -10.59 -10.25 -13.05
N ASP A 102 -11.16 -10.96 -12.08
CA ASP A 102 -12.53 -11.47 -12.10
C ASP A 102 -13.59 -10.43 -11.71
N LEU A 103 -13.20 -9.23 -11.25
CA LEU A 103 -14.14 -8.14 -10.97
C LEU A 103 -14.77 -7.61 -12.27
N GLU A 104 -15.99 -7.09 -12.17
CA GLU A 104 -16.64 -6.35 -13.24
C GLU A 104 -15.82 -5.12 -13.66
N GLU A 105 -15.84 -4.82 -14.96
CA GLU A 105 -15.10 -3.68 -15.52
C GLU A 105 -15.60 -2.38 -14.90
N SER A 106 -14.71 -1.72 -14.16
CA SER A 106 -15.01 -0.54 -13.36
C SER A 106 -13.75 0.28 -13.11
N GLN A 107 -13.90 1.52 -12.64
CA GLN A 107 -12.74 2.31 -12.22
C GLN A 107 -12.02 1.64 -11.04
N LEU A 108 -12.78 1.12 -10.07
CA LEU A 108 -12.24 0.37 -8.94
C LEU A 108 -11.35 -0.80 -9.38
N LYS A 109 -11.78 -1.60 -10.38
CA LYS A 109 -10.96 -2.67 -10.94
C LYS A 109 -9.63 -2.16 -11.48
N LYS A 110 -9.65 -1.07 -12.25
CA LYS A 110 -8.43 -0.46 -12.83
C LYS A 110 -7.49 0.05 -11.75
N ASP A 111 -8.03 0.69 -10.71
CA ASP A 111 -7.25 1.20 -9.59
C ASP A 111 -6.61 0.06 -8.79
N LEU A 112 -7.37 -1.01 -8.52
CA LEU A 112 -6.87 -2.21 -7.84
C LEU A 112 -5.78 -2.92 -8.66
N GLN A 113 -5.93 -3.00 -9.98
CA GLN A 113 -4.90 -3.55 -10.87
C GLN A 113 -3.61 -2.74 -10.79
N LEU A 114 -3.70 -1.41 -10.92
CA LEU A 114 -2.54 -0.53 -10.88
C LEU A 114 -1.83 -0.58 -9.51
N LEU A 115 -2.60 -0.63 -8.42
CA LEU A 115 -2.07 -0.80 -7.07
C LEU A 115 -1.40 -2.18 -6.87
N ASP A 116 -1.98 -3.27 -7.38
CA ASP A 116 -1.38 -4.61 -7.30
C ASP A 116 -0.05 -4.67 -8.08
N PHE A 117 0.03 -4.01 -9.25
CA PHE A 117 1.26 -3.89 -10.02
C PHE A 117 2.33 -3.09 -9.26
N ALA A 118 1.99 -1.91 -8.73
CA ALA A 118 2.94 -1.08 -7.97
C ALA A 118 3.47 -1.81 -6.73
N ASN A 119 2.59 -2.49 -5.99
CA ASN A 119 2.96 -3.28 -4.81
C ASN A 119 3.93 -4.42 -5.18
N LYS A 120 3.70 -5.14 -6.28
CA LYS A 120 4.61 -6.21 -6.74
C LYS A 120 5.96 -5.66 -7.20
N GLU A 121 5.97 -4.54 -7.92
CA GLU A 121 7.20 -3.90 -8.36
C GLU A 121 8.06 -3.50 -7.16
N ASN A 122 7.45 -2.84 -6.15
CA ASN A 122 8.16 -2.46 -4.93
C ASN A 122 8.78 -3.67 -4.22
N GLN A 123 8.00 -4.74 -4.06
CA GLN A 123 8.48 -5.97 -3.42
C GLN A 123 9.62 -6.64 -4.21
N THR A 124 9.59 -6.55 -5.54
CA THR A 124 10.62 -7.14 -6.42
C THR A 124 11.93 -6.36 -6.33
N VAL A 125 11.88 -5.02 -6.41
CA VAL A 125 13.06 -4.14 -6.29
C VAL A 125 13.81 -4.40 -4.98
N VAL A 126 13.08 -4.49 -3.86
CA VAL A 126 13.65 -4.76 -2.54
C VAL A 126 14.31 -6.15 -2.50
N THR A 127 13.67 -7.15 -3.11
CA THR A 127 14.23 -8.51 -3.19
C THR A 127 15.51 -8.56 -4.02
N MET A 128 15.57 -7.83 -5.15
CA MET A 128 16.77 -7.74 -6.01
C MET A 128 17.94 -7.08 -5.28
N ASN A 129 17.72 -5.93 -4.64
CA ASN A 129 18.75 -5.22 -3.87
C ASN A 129 19.35 -6.11 -2.77
N ARG A 130 18.51 -6.94 -2.13
CA ARG A 130 18.98 -7.92 -1.15
C ARG A 130 19.88 -8.99 -1.77
N LEU A 131 19.52 -9.54 -2.92
CA LEU A 131 20.33 -10.56 -3.59
C LEU A 131 21.68 -10.00 -4.06
N ASP A 132 21.70 -8.76 -4.55
CA ASP A 132 22.95 -8.11 -4.96
C ASP A 132 23.88 -7.86 -3.78
N TYR A 133 23.36 -7.48 -2.61
CA TYR A 133 24.15 -7.38 -1.38
C TYR A 133 24.90 -8.67 -1.03
N TYR A 134 24.32 -9.85 -1.30
CA TYR A 134 24.97 -11.14 -1.03
C TYR A 134 25.86 -11.66 -2.16
N LYS A 135 25.93 -10.98 -3.32
CA LYS A 135 26.89 -11.33 -4.39
C LYS A 135 28.27 -10.75 -4.14
N ASP A 136 28.36 -9.72 -3.31
CA ASP A 136 29.60 -8.99 -2.98
C ASP A 136 30.23 -9.41 -1.63
N VAL A 137 29.73 -10.48 -1.00
CA VAL A 137 30.24 -11.07 0.26
C VAL A 137 30.70 -12.51 0.03
#